data_AF-A0A962ABB7-F1
#
_entry.id   AF-A0A962ABB7-F1
#
_cell.length_a   1.000
_cell.length_b   1.000
_cell.length_c   1.000
_cell.angle_alpha   90.00
_cell.angle_beta   90.00
_cell.angle_gamma   90.00
#
_symmetry.space_group_name_H-M   'P 1'
#
loop_
_entity.id
_entity.type
_entity.pdbx_description
1 polymer ?
#
loop_
_entity_poly.entity_id
_entity_poly.type
_entity_poly.pdbx_seq_one_letter_code
_entity_poly.pdbx_strand_id
1 'polypeptide(L)'
;MTRFLPAAAFLSLVLIGAQAQAQPAQTTPGGGGRGARMIERLCGAMKPAQAWGRYAERLSDRLALDEKQKGLLRAWQEARIKAREDSRTAQCTPKPDLSSFKGRLDWRQKRLEAQLASFKATRAPLEAFYAGLSDQQKANWDAYRDRRGDRRRYRRGD
;
A
#
# COMPACT_ATOMS: atom_id res chain seq x y z
N MET A 1 45.27 -9.71 62.89
CA MET A 1 45.88 -11.06 63.01
C MET A 1 45.88 -11.71 61.64
N THR A 2 47.09 -11.90 61.12
CA THR A 2 47.53 -12.78 60.02
C THR A 2 46.70 -14.07 59.86
N ARG A 3 46.47 -14.59 58.64
CA ARG A 3 47.39 -15.56 57.99
C ARG A 3 47.09 -15.80 56.50
N PHE A 4 48.14 -16.24 55.82
CA PHE A 4 48.40 -16.43 54.39
C PHE A 4 47.79 -17.72 53.77
N LEU A 5 47.48 -17.66 52.46
CA LEU A 5 47.70 -18.57 51.28
C LEU A 5 47.97 -20.08 51.48
N PRO A 6 47.59 -21.01 50.54
CA PRO A 6 47.99 -21.00 49.12
C PRO A 6 46.91 -21.46 48.09
N ALA A 7 46.86 -20.88 46.87
CA ALA A 7 47.46 -21.40 45.63
C ALA A 7 47.21 -22.89 45.33
N ALA A 8 46.27 -23.17 44.42
CA ALA A 8 46.20 -24.41 43.66
C ALA A 8 45.98 -24.06 42.17
N ALA A 9 47.07 -24.10 41.41
CA ALA A 9 47.06 -23.99 39.97
C ALA A 9 46.57 -25.30 39.36
N PHE A 10 45.39 -25.31 38.75
CA PHE A 10 44.96 -26.40 37.87
C PHE A 10 45.16 -25.95 36.42
N LEU A 11 46.29 -26.37 35.85
CA LEU A 11 46.53 -26.32 34.41
C LEU A 11 45.69 -27.42 33.75
N SER A 12 44.47 -27.07 33.32
CA SER A 12 43.66 -27.96 32.48
C SER A 12 44.09 -27.78 31.02
N LEU A 13 44.83 -28.76 30.49
CA LEU A 13 45.16 -28.90 29.09
C LEU A 13 43.85 -29.12 28.30
N VAL A 14 43.33 -28.09 27.63
CA VAL A 14 42.19 -28.24 26.71
C VAL A 14 42.74 -28.72 25.37
N LEU A 15 42.64 -30.03 25.13
CA LEU A 15 42.76 -30.59 23.79
C LEU A 15 41.58 -30.06 22.95
N ILE A 16 41.88 -29.17 22.01
CA ILE A 16 40.91 -28.65 21.03
C ILE A 16 40.60 -29.78 20.05
N GLY A 17 39.67 -30.66 20.42
CA GLY A 17 38.97 -31.50 19.45
C GLY A 17 37.96 -30.63 18.71
N ALA A 18 38.17 -30.42 17.41
CA ALA A 18 37.16 -29.79 16.56
C ALA A 18 35.96 -30.74 16.41
N GLN A 19 35.04 -30.70 17.36
CA GLN A 19 33.74 -31.33 17.21
C GLN A 19 32.89 -30.43 16.30
N ALA A 20 32.72 -30.84 15.05
CA ALA A 20 31.75 -30.26 14.13
C ALA A 20 30.34 -30.61 14.63
N GLN A 21 29.86 -29.86 15.61
CA GLN A 21 28.47 -29.91 16.01
C GLN A 21 27.66 -29.17 14.95
N ALA A 22 26.96 -29.92 14.11
CA ALA A 22 25.92 -29.37 13.25
C ALA A 22 24.86 -28.72 14.14
N GLN A 23 24.91 -27.39 14.24
CA GLN A 23 23.89 -26.65 14.96
C GLN A 23 22.55 -26.87 14.24
N PRO A 24 21.47 -27.26 14.94
CA PRO A 24 20.16 -27.31 14.32
C PRO A 24 19.86 -25.90 13.80
N ALA A 25 19.48 -25.81 12.54
CA ALA A 25 19.08 -24.56 11.92
C ALA A 25 18.04 -23.88 12.81
N GLN A 26 18.43 -22.77 13.44
CA GLN A 26 17.53 -21.98 14.25
C GLN A 26 16.48 -21.40 13.30
N THR A 27 15.32 -22.05 13.22
CA THR A 27 14.14 -21.47 12.60
C THR A 27 13.71 -20.31 13.48
N THR A 28 14.19 -19.11 13.17
CA THR A 28 13.59 -17.88 13.68
C THR A 28 12.07 -17.95 13.46
N PRO A 29 11.23 -17.78 14.50
CA PRO A 29 9.79 -17.68 14.34
C PRO A 29 9.47 -16.30 13.74
N GLY A 30 9.67 -16.19 12.42
CA GLY A 30 9.54 -14.96 11.65
C GLY A 30 9.52 -15.23 10.15
N GLY A 31 9.05 -16.41 9.75
CA GLY A 31 9.03 -16.90 8.38
C GLY A 31 7.88 -16.38 7.51
N GLY A 32 7.55 -15.09 7.60
CA GLY A 32 6.65 -14.47 6.63
C GLY A 32 7.41 -14.20 5.33
N GLY A 33 7.29 -15.09 4.33
CA GLY A 33 7.87 -14.89 3.01
C GLY A 33 7.50 -13.53 2.39
N ARG A 34 8.24 -13.05 1.37
CA ARG A 34 8.00 -11.74 0.71
C ARG A 34 6.51 -11.48 0.39
N GLY A 35 5.75 -12.52 0.03
CA GLY A 35 4.31 -12.45 -0.19
C GLY A 35 3.48 -12.15 1.07
N ALA A 36 3.79 -12.77 2.20
CA ALA A 36 3.09 -12.53 3.47
C ALA A 36 3.27 -11.08 3.96
N ARG A 37 4.49 -10.52 3.86
CA ARG A 37 4.76 -9.11 4.18
C ARG A 37 4.07 -8.13 3.22
N MET A 38 3.94 -8.50 1.95
CA MET A 38 3.21 -7.71 0.95
C MET A 38 1.71 -7.66 1.28
N ILE A 39 1.13 -8.80 1.66
CA ILE A 39 -0.27 -8.91 2.08
C ILE A 39 -0.49 -8.15 3.37
N GLU A 40 0.39 -8.28 4.36
CA GLU A 40 0.30 -7.53 5.60
C GLU A 40 0.41 -6.01 5.38
N ARG A 41 1.20 -5.55 4.42
CA ARG A 41 1.21 -4.13 4.03
C ARG A 41 -0.08 -3.69 3.31
N LEU A 42 -0.68 -4.57 2.51
CA LEU A 42 -1.87 -4.27 1.71
C LEU A 42 -3.17 -4.40 2.52
N CYS A 43 -3.21 -5.38 3.41
CA CYS A 43 -4.33 -5.81 4.25
C CYS A 43 -4.17 -5.46 5.72
N GLY A 44 -2.99 -5.02 6.16
CA GLY A 44 -2.83 -4.29 7.41
C GLY A 44 -3.57 -2.95 7.33
N ALA A 45 -3.35 -2.04 8.28
CA ALA A 45 -3.97 -0.72 8.24
C ALA A 45 -3.49 0.07 7.00
N MET A 46 -4.07 -0.21 5.83
CA MET A 46 -4.10 0.68 4.70
C MET A 46 -4.76 1.92 5.28
N LYS A 47 -3.95 2.96 5.51
CA LYS A 47 -4.40 4.21 6.16
C LYS A 47 -5.79 4.52 5.59
N PRO A 48 -6.81 4.74 6.45
CA PRO A 48 -8.16 5.05 5.98
C PRO A 48 -8.01 6.05 4.84
N ALA A 49 -8.73 5.82 3.74
CA ALA A 49 -8.51 6.53 2.49
C ALA A 49 -8.34 8.01 2.83
N GLN A 50 -7.09 8.50 2.74
CA GLN A 50 -6.77 9.83 3.27
C GLN A 50 -7.79 10.80 2.71
N ALA A 51 -8.38 11.61 3.58
CA ALA A 51 -9.36 12.60 3.18
C ALA A 51 -8.78 13.34 1.97
N TRP A 52 -9.54 13.31 0.87
CA TRP A 52 -9.15 13.93 -0.40
C TRP A 52 -9.00 15.46 -0.28
N GLY A 53 -9.27 16.05 0.90
CA GLY A 53 -9.24 17.47 1.26
C GLY A 53 -8.29 18.31 0.41
N ARG A 54 -6.98 18.20 0.63
CA ARG A 54 -6.00 19.03 -0.11
C ARG A 54 -6.01 18.85 -1.63
N TYR A 55 -6.45 17.71 -2.16
CA TYR A 55 -6.62 17.55 -3.61
C TYR A 55 -7.94 18.15 -4.09
N ALA A 56 -9.02 17.89 -3.36
CA ALA A 56 -10.35 18.42 -3.60
C ALA A 56 -10.33 19.95 -3.62
N GLU A 57 -9.77 20.56 -2.58
CA GLU A 57 -9.61 22.02 -2.43
C GLU A 57 -8.84 22.62 -3.61
N ARG A 58 -7.63 22.11 -3.89
CA ARG A 58 -6.81 22.60 -5.02
C ARG A 58 -7.49 22.45 -6.37
N LEU A 59 -8.27 21.40 -6.56
CA LEU A 59 -9.01 21.18 -7.79
C LEU A 59 -10.20 22.15 -7.89
N SER A 60 -10.92 22.34 -6.79
CA SER A 60 -12.01 23.31 -6.67
C SER A 60 -11.54 24.72 -6.98
N ASP A 61 -10.44 25.15 -6.36
CA ASP A 61 -9.88 26.49 -6.53
C ASP A 61 -9.43 26.72 -7.98
N ARG A 62 -8.71 25.74 -8.55
CA ARG A 62 -8.19 25.85 -9.91
C ARG A 62 -9.27 25.92 -10.98
N LEU A 63 -10.36 25.16 -10.79
CA LEU A 63 -11.48 25.17 -11.73
C LEU A 63 -12.50 26.27 -11.38
N ALA A 64 -12.28 27.04 -10.32
CA ALA A 64 -13.24 28.00 -9.79
C ALA A 64 -14.65 27.39 -9.69
N LEU A 65 -14.74 26.22 -9.03
CA LEU A 65 -16.00 25.48 -8.96
C LEU A 65 -17.06 26.25 -8.16
N ASP A 66 -18.29 26.24 -8.64
CA ASP A 66 -19.45 26.69 -7.88
C ASP A 66 -19.89 25.66 -6.83
N GLU A 67 -20.87 26.00 -6.00
CA GLU A 67 -21.36 25.12 -4.92
C GLU A 67 -21.97 23.81 -5.43
N LYS A 68 -22.66 23.84 -6.58
CA LYS A 68 -23.24 22.63 -7.19
C LYS A 68 -22.13 21.70 -7.66
N GLN A 69 -21.11 22.24 -8.31
CA GLN A 69 -19.94 21.50 -8.80
C GLN A 69 -19.08 20.95 -7.66
N LYS A 70 -18.91 21.69 -6.56
CA LYS A 70 -18.28 21.18 -5.33
C LYS A 70 -19.06 20.01 -4.74
N GLY A 71 -20.40 20.07 -4.75
CA GLY A 71 -21.25 18.95 -4.36
C GLY A 71 -21.02 17.70 -5.22
N LEU A 72 -20.97 17.86 -6.55
CA LEU A 72 -20.69 16.76 -7.48
C LEU A 72 -19.27 16.18 -7.28
N LEU A 73 -18.27 17.04 -7.05
CA LEU A 73 -16.91 16.64 -6.74
C LEU A 73 -16.85 15.82 -5.43
N ARG A 74 -17.59 16.24 -4.40
CA ARG A 74 -17.71 15.52 -3.14
C ARG A 74 -18.36 14.15 -3.32
N ALA A 75 -19.46 14.06 -4.06
CA ALA A 75 -20.12 12.79 -4.35
C ALA A 75 -19.19 11.79 -5.05
N TRP A 76 -18.41 12.26 -6.03
CA TRP A 76 -17.38 11.43 -6.66
C TRP A 76 -16.32 10.96 -5.66
N GLN A 77 -15.87 11.82 -4.75
CA GLN A 77 -14.88 11.46 -3.73
C GLN A 77 -15.40 10.43 -2.74
N GLU A 78 -16.63 10.58 -2.27
CA GLU A 78 -17.30 9.62 -1.38
C GLU A 78 -17.41 8.26 -2.06
N ALA A 79 -17.82 8.21 -3.33
CA ALA A 79 -17.83 6.98 -4.13
C ALA A 79 -16.43 6.34 -4.23
N ARG A 80 -15.37 7.14 -4.39
CA ARG A 80 -13.99 6.63 -4.40
C ARG A 80 -13.53 6.10 -3.05
N ILE A 81 -13.89 6.75 -1.95
CA ILE A 81 -13.56 6.31 -0.59
C ILE A 81 -14.24 4.96 -0.34
N LYS A 82 -15.55 4.88 -0.58
CA LYS A 82 -16.31 3.64 -0.46
C LYS A 82 -15.74 2.52 -1.33
N ALA A 83 -15.47 2.79 -2.61
CA ALA A 83 -14.88 1.79 -3.51
C ALA A 83 -13.53 1.26 -3.01
N ARG A 84 -12.69 2.11 -2.40
CA ARG A 84 -11.42 1.68 -1.80
C ARG A 84 -11.61 0.79 -0.58
N GLU A 85 -12.59 1.11 0.26
CA GLU A 85 -12.92 0.31 1.43
C GLU A 85 -13.51 -1.04 1.03
N ASP A 86 -14.45 -1.07 0.08
CA ASP A 86 -15.04 -2.28 -0.47
C ASP A 86 -13.95 -3.17 -1.13
N SER A 87 -13.04 -2.55 -1.90
CA SER A 87 -11.90 -3.23 -2.53
C SER A 87 -10.94 -3.83 -1.50
N ARG A 88 -10.68 -3.13 -0.40
CA ARG A 88 -9.86 -3.64 0.71
C ARG A 88 -10.55 -4.84 1.35
N THR A 89 -11.81 -4.70 1.74
CA THR A 89 -12.59 -5.78 2.35
C THR A 89 -12.61 -7.02 1.46
N ALA A 90 -12.87 -6.86 0.16
CA ALA A 90 -12.87 -7.95 -0.80
C ALA A 90 -11.52 -8.69 -0.87
N GLN A 91 -10.40 -7.97 -0.82
CA GLN A 91 -9.06 -8.56 -0.97
C GLN A 91 -8.47 -9.12 0.32
N CYS A 92 -8.95 -8.67 1.48
CA CYS A 92 -8.29 -8.88 2.77
C CYS A 92 -9.14 -9.61 3.80
N THR A 93 -10.43 -9.82 3.52
CA THR A 93 -11.36 -10.55 4.39
C THR A 93 -11.99 -11.72 3.61
N PRO A 94 -11.65 -12.98 3.92
CA PRO A 94 -10.60 -13.41 4.86
C PRO A 94 -9.19 -13.06 4.33
N LYS A 95 -8.19 -13.12 5.22
CA LYS A 95 -6.80 -12.84 4.85
C LYS A 95 -6.34 -13.83 3.77
N PRO A 96 -5.91 -13.37 2.59
CA PRO A 96 -5.47 -14.25 1.50
C PRO A 96 -4.22 -15.05 1.88
N ASP A 97 -4.22 -16.35 1.55
CA ASP A 97 -3.04 -17.20 1.65
C ASP A 97 -2.22 -17.16 0.35
N LEU A 98 -0.96 -16.74 0.44
CA LEU A 98 -0.02 -16.64 -0.67
C LEU A 98 1.11 -17.68 -0.63
N SER A 99 1.05 -18.64 0.31
CA SER A 99 2.07 -19.68 0.48
C SER A 99 2.23 -20.50 -0.81
N SER A 100 1.13 -20.81 -1.48
CA SER A 100 1.09 -21.60 -2.72
C SER A 100 1.04 -20.74 -4.00
N PHE A 101 1.46 -21.32 -5.13
CA PHE A 101 1.31 -20.68 -6.45
C PHE A 101 -0.16 -20.40 -6.77
N LYS A 102 -1.05 -21.35 -6.48
CA LYS A 102 -2.49 -21.21 -6.66
C LYS A 102 -3.05 -20.05 -5.84
N GLY A 103 -2.73 -19.96 -4.54
CA GLY A 103 -3.18 -18.85 -3.69
C GLY A 103 -2.73 -17.48 -4.20
N ARG A 104 -1.53 -17.39 -4.78
CA ARG A 104 -1.05 -16.17 -5.46
C ARG A 104 -1.79 -15.83 -6.75
N LEU A 105 -2.33 -16.81 -7.47
CA LEU A 105 -3.18 -16.56 -8.64
C LEU A 105 -4.57 -16.13 -8.21
N ASP A 106 -5.18 -16.84 -7.26
CA ASP A 106 -6.52 -16.53 -6.72
C ASP A 106 -6.57 -15.10 -6.18
N TRP A 107 -5.57 -14.68 -5.40
CA TRP A 107 -5.49 -13.30 -4.91
C TRP A 107 -5.33 -12.27 -6.04
N ARG A 108 -4.53 -12.59 -7.07
CA ARG A 108 -4.34 -11.68 -8.22
C ARG A 108 -5.64 -11.50 -8.99
N GLN A 109 -6.40 -12.58 -9.19
CA GLN A 109 -7.72 -12.51 -9.80
C GLN A 109 -8.66 -11.62 -8.97
N LYS A 110 -8.74 -11.87 -7.66
CA LYS A 110 -9.60 -11.09 -6.75
C LYS A 110 -9.24 -9.60 -6.73
N ARG A 111 -7.96 -9.26 -6.83
CA ARG A 111 -7.48 -7.88 -6.96
C ARG A 111 -7.97 -7.22 -8.25
N LEU A 112 -7.93 -7.92 -9.38
CA LEU A 112 -8.40 -7.40 -10.67
C LEU A 112 -9.92 -7.18 -10.65
N GLU A 113 -10.68 -8.13 -10.08
CA GLU A 113 -12.13 -8.01 -9.89
C GLU A 113 -12.47 -6.80 -8.99
N ALA A 114 -11.75 -6.62 -7.88
CA ALA A 114 -11.94 -5.49 -6.98
C ALA A 114 -11.58 -4.14 -7.63
N GLN A 115 -10.56 -4.12 -8.51
CA GLN A 115 -10.21 -2.93 -9.30
C GLN A 115 -11.30 -2.59 -10.32
N LEU A 116 -11.86 -3.59 -11.01
CA LEU A 116 -12.98 -3.41 -11.92
C LEU A 116 -14.22 -2.89 -11.18
N ALA A 117 -14.56 -3.47 -10.03
CA ALA A 117 -15.66 -3.00 -9.19
C ALA A 117 -15.46 -1.54 -8.77
N SER A 118 -14.23 -1.16 -8.41
CA SER A 118 -13.90 0.22 -8.05
C SER A 118 -14.10 1.19 -9.22
N PHE A 119 -13.74 0.80 -10.45
CA PHE A 119 -13.99 1.62 -11.63
C PHE A 119 -15.50 1.78 -11.90
N LYS A 120 -16.27 0.68 -11.83
CA LYS A 120 -17.73 0.71 -12.00
C LYS A 120 -18.39 1.64 -10.99
N ALA A 121 -18.00 1.55 -9.71
CA ALA A 121 -18.55 2.38 -8.63
C ALA A 121 -18.23 3.87 -8.75
N THR A 122 -17.13 4.23 -9.42
CA THR A 122 -16.63 5.61 -9.47
C THR A 122 -16.91 6.32 -10.79
N ARG A 123 -17.31 5.58 -11.83
CA ARG A 123 -17.53 6.10 -13.18
C ARG A 123 -18.70 7.09 -13.23
N ALA A 124 -19.89 6.66 -12.86
CA ALA A 124 -21.09 7.50 -12.93
C ALA A 124 -20.95 8.85 -12.19
N PRO A 125 -20.48 8.91 -10.92
CA PRO A 125 -20.34 10.20 -10.24
C PRO A 125 -19.20 11.06 -10.81
N LEU A 126 -18.17 10.46 -11.43
CA LEU A 126 -17.16 11.22 -12.16
C LEU A 126 -17.73 11.85 -13.43
N GLU A 127 -18.51 11.09 -14.19
CA GLU A 127 -19.18 11.57 -15.40
C GLU A 127 -20.17 12.70 -15.04
N ALA A 128 -20.92 12.57 -13.95
CA ALA A 128 -21.80 13.62 -13.45
C ALA A 128 -21.04 14.90 -13.07
N PHE A 129 -19.91 14.76 -12.37
CA PHE A 129 -19.03 15.89 -12.06
C PHE A 129 -18.53 16.58 -13.33
N TYR A 130 -17.99 15.82 -14.29
CA TYR A 130 -17.45 16.37 -15.54
C TYR A 130 -18.55 17.03 -16.40
N ALA A 131 -19.73 16.42 -16.48
CA ALA A 131 -20.88 16.98 -17.20
C ALA A 131 -21.38 18.29 -16.57
N GLY A 132 -21.23 18.44 -15.24
CA GLY A 132 -21.58 19.66 -14.51
C GLY A 132 -20.60 20.83 -14.69
N LEU A 133 -19.44 20.61 -15.33
CA LEU A 133 -18.47 21.66 -15.61
C LEU A 133 -18.86 22.49 -16.84
N SER A 134 -18.53 23.78 -16.82
CA SER A 134 -18.55 24.65 -18.01
C SER A 134 -17.47 24.23 -19.01
N ASP A 135 -17.58 24.67 -20.26
CA ASP A 135 -16.61 24.32 -21.30
C ASP A 135 -15.20 24.84 -20.98
N GLN A 136 -15.11 26.04 -20.39
CA GLN A 136 -13.83 26.57 -19.91
C GLN A 136 -13.23 25.72 -18.79
N GLN A 137 -14.04 25.22 -17.86
CA GLN A 137 -13.59 24.34 -16.78
C GLN A 137 -13.14 22.97 -17.31
N LYS A 138 -13.86 22.41 -18.30
CA LYS A 138 -13.46 21.16 -18.98
C LYS A 138 -12.12 21.32 -19.69
N ALA A 139 -11.93 22.41 -20.44
CA ALA A 139 -10.65 22.72 -21.08
C ALA A 139 -9.50 22.81 -20.06
N ASN A 140 -9.72 23.47 -18.92
CA ASN A 140 -8.73 23.56 -17.84
C ASN A 140 -8.44 22.20 -17.18
N TRP A 141 -9.47 21.36 -17.02
CA TRP A 141 -9.32 19.99 -16.52
C TRP A 141 -8.46 19.14 -17.45
N ASP A 142 -8.71 19.19 -18.75
CA ASP A 142 -8.02 18.39 -19.76
C ASP A 142 -6.56 18.83 -19.93
N ALA A 143 -6.30 20.14 -20.02
CA ALA A 143 -4.93 20.68 -20.13
C ALA A 143 -4.03 20.33 -18.93
N TYR A 144 -4.60 20.14 -17.74
CA TYR A 144 -3.83 19.69 -16.57
C TYR A 144 -3.26 18.28 -16.74
N ARG A 145 -3.98 17.40 -17.46
CA ARG A 145 -3.51 16.03 -17.72
C ARG A 145 -2.34 16.03 -18.68
N ASP A 146 -2.37 16.88 -19.70
CA ASP A 146 -1.31 16.97 -20.71
C ASP A 146 0.00 17.49 -20.12
N ARG A 147 -0.06 18.56 -19.30
CA ARG A 147 1.13 19.07 -18.58
C ARG A 147 1.80 18.04 -17.66
N ARG A 148 1.05 17.07 -17.13
CA ARG A 148 1.62 15.96 -16.33
C ARG A 148 2.23 14.87 -17.21
N GLY A 149 1.71 14.67 -18.42
CA GLY A 149 2.29 13.80 -19.44
C GLY A 149 3.63 14.35 -19.95
N ASP A 150 3.65 15.63 -20.32
CA ASP A 150 4.83 16.28 -20.90
C ASP A 150 5.98 16.38 -19.90
N ARG A 151 5.70 16.69 -18.63
CA ARG A 151 6.72 16.65 -17.56
C ARG A 151 7.35 15.27 -17.36
N ARG A 152 6.61 14.18 -17.64
CA ARG A 152 7.16 12.82 -17.54
C ARG A 152 8.02 12.49 -18.76
N ARG A 153 7.64 12.92 -19.97
CA ARG A 153 8.44 12.76 -21.19
C ARG A 153 9.73 13.57 -21.12
N TYR A 154 9.64 14.84 -20.74
CA TYR A 154 10.80 15.69 -20.51
C TYR A 154 11.78 15.10 -19.48
N ARG A 155 11.28 14.54 -18.37
CA ARG A 155 12.12 13.86 -17.37
C ARG A 155 12.73 12.55 -17.90
N ARG A 156 12.10 11.90 -18.87
CA ARG A 156 12.59 10.68 -19.51
C ARG A 156 13.57 10.98 -20.67
N GLY A 157 13.64 12.22 -21.12
CA GLY A 157 14.51 12.66 -22.22
C GLY A 157 13.95 12.35 -23.60
N ASP A 158 12.63 12.15 -23.70
CA ASP A 158 11.90 11.91 -24.95
C ASP A 158 11.49 13.24 -25.62
#